data_AF-A0A356BAC0-F1
#
_entry.id   AF-A0A356BAC0-F1
#
_cell.length_a   1.000
_cell.length_b   1.000
_cell.length_c   1.000
_cell.angle_alpha   90.00
_cell.angle_beta   90.00
_cell.angle_gamma   90.00
#
_symmetry.space_group_name_H-M   'P 1'
#
loop_
_entity.id
_entity.type
_entity.pdbx_description
1 polymer ?
#
loop_
_entity_poly.entity_id
_entity_poly.type
_entity_poly.pdbx_seq_one_letter_code
_entity_poly.pdbx_strand_id
1 'polypeptide(L)'
;MTTMWLAVTVQAVLLLVLMLACYLWVRSLKQRTAGQLELLEKRIDFSARQQEHAKLEVEELRAGIIGVGQRVLQLESTLTQLNNQLSSSLRELSDKQQAMEMTDPESKIYSRAMKMVQLGADLDEIMRECELPRAEAELLFNLHQQKRQL
;
A
#
# COMPACT_ATOMS: atom_id res chain seq x y z
N MET A 1 -37.54 55.03 80.15
CA MET A 1 -36.26 54.30 80.26
C MET A 1 -36.38 52.84 79.81
N THR A 2 -37.35 52.05 80.30
CA THR A 2 -37.52 50.62 79.95
C THR A 2 -37.75 50.34 78.46
N THR A 3 -38.48 51.20 77.75
CA THR A 3 -38.74 51.07 76.30
C THR A 3 -37.47 51.17 75.43
N MET A 4 -36.47 51.95 75.88
CA MET A 4 -35.21 52.13 75.17
C MET A 4 -34.32 50.87 75.25
N TRP A 5 -34.34 50.17 76.39
CA TRP A 5 -33.61 48.91 76.57
C TRP A 5 -34.21 47.77 75.74
N LEU A 6 -35.55 47.72 75.61
CA LEU A 6 -36.23 46.73 74.76
C LEU A 6 -35.91 46.92 73.27
N ALA A 7 -35.83 48.17 72.79
CA ALA A 7 -35.48 48.44 71.40
C ALA A 7 -34.04 47.98 71.08
N VAL A 8 -33.09 48.21 71.99
CA VAL A 8 -31.68 47.80 71.81
C VAL A 8 -31.53 46.28 71.79
N THR A 9 -32.25 45.55 72.67
CA THR A 9 -32.17 44.07 72.68
C THR A 9 -32.78 43.47 71.42
N VAL A 10 -33.92 43.99 70.95
CA VAL A 10 -34.54 43.54 69.69
C VAL A 10 -33.59 43.78 68.52
N GLN A 11 -32.97 44.95 68.43
CA GLN A 11 -32.04 45.25 67.34
C GLN A 11 -30.79 44.38 67.38
N ALA A 12 -30.24 44.10 68.57
CA ALA A 12 -29.10 43.20 68.72
C ALA A 12 -29.44 41.76 68.29
N VAL A 13 -30.60 41.24 68.68
CA VAL A 13 -31.07 39.91 68.27
C VAL A 13 -31.25 39.85 66.74
N LEU A 14 -31.83 40.88 66.14
CA LEU A 14 -32.08 40.94 64.70
C LEU A 14 -30.76 40.94 63.90
N LEU A 15 -29.75 41.67 64.36
CA LEU A 15 -28.41 41.64 63.77
C LEU A 15 -27.73 40.26 63.92
N LEU A 16 -27.89 39.62 65.08
CA LEU A 16 -27.31 38.30 65.33
C LEU A 16 -27.93 37.24 64.42
N VAL A 17 -29.25 37.27 64.23
CA VAL A 17 -29.97 36.40 63.29
C VAL A 17 -29.54 36.65 61.84
N LEU A 18 -29.42 37.92 61.43
CA LEU A 18 -28.92 38.28 60.09
C LEU A 18 -27.50 37.76 59.84
N MET A 19 -26.61 37.87 60.83
CA MET A 19 -25.23 37.42 60.73
C MET A 19 -25.14 35.88 60.63
N LEU A 20 -25.96 35.17 61.41
CA LEU A 20 -26.11 33.71 61.33
C LEU A 20 -26.64 33.26 59.97
N ALA A 21 -27.70 33.92 59.47
CA ALA A 21 -28.26 33.63 58.14
C ALA A 21 -27.24 33.87 57.01
N CYS A 22 -26.50 34.98 57.07
CA CYS A 22 -25.44 35.29 56.10
C CYS A 22 -24.29 34.27 56.17
N TYR A 23 -23.86 33.87 57.37
CA TYR A 23 -22.84 32.84 57.56
C TYR A 23 -23.27 31.49 56.97
N LEU A 24 -24.51 31.05 57.23
CA LEU A 24 -25.05 29.81 56.66
C LEU A 24 -25.17 29.90 55.13
N TRP A 25 -25.59 31.05 54.60
CA TRP A 25 -25.65 31.28 53.15
C TRP A 25 -24.28 31.17 52.51
N VAL A 26 -23.27 31.89 53.03
CA VAL A 26 -21.89 31.85 52.53
C VAL A 26 -21.30 30.43 52.64
N ARG A 27 -21.56 29.74 53.76
CA ARG A 27 -21.12 28.35 53.94
C ARG A 27 -21.76 27.42 52.91
N SER A 28 -23.06 27.57 52.64
CA SER A 28 -23.75 26.79 51.62
C SER A 28 -23.22 27.09 50.21
N LEU A 29 -22.87 28.34 49.92
CA LEU A 29 -22.31 28.77 48.64
C LEU A 29 -20.89 28.22 48.43
N LYS A 30 -20.07 28.23 49.49
CA LYS A 30 -18.75 27.60 49.51
C LYS A 30 -18.80 26.09 49.31
N GLN A 31 -19.77 25.41 49.92
CA GLN A 31 -19.96 23.97 49.72
C GLN A 31 -20.38 23.64 48.27
N ARG A 32 -21.27 24.44 47.68
CA ARG A 32 -21.68 24.28 46.28
C ARG A 32 -20.52 24.52 45.30
N THR A 33 -19.69 25.53 45.56
CA THR A 33 -18.53 25.84 44.71
C THR A 33 -17.41 24.81 44.84
N ALA A 34 -17.13 24.32 46.06
CA ALA A 34 -16.15 23.25 46.28
C ALA A 34 -16.51 21.95 45.53
N GLY A 35 -17.79 21.55 45.56
CA GLY A 35 -18.25 20.36 44.83
C GLY A 35 -18.17 20.51 43.30
N GLN A 36 -18.41 21.71 42.77
CA GLN A 36 -18.22 21.95 41.32
C GLN A 36 -16.75 21.91 40.91
N LEU A 37 -15.85 22.39 41.78
CA LEU A 37 -14.40 22.37 41.53
C LEU A 37 -13.88 20.93 41.45
N GLU A 38 -14.29 20.06 42.38
CA GLU A 38 -13.89 18.64 42.39
C GLU A 38 -14.41 17.90 41.14
N LEU A 39 -15.63 18.21 40.70
CA LEU A 39 -16.19 17.62 39.48
C LEU A 39 -15.46 18.10 38.22
N LEU A 40 -15.06 19.37 38.18
CA LEU A 40 -14.30 19.93 37.07
C LEU A 40 -12.90 19.33 37.00
N GLU A 41 -12.23 19.17 38.14
CA GLU A 41 -10.93 18.51 38.26
C GLU A 41 -11.02 17.05 37.76
N LYS A 42 -12.03 16.30 38.19
CA LYS A 42 -12.28 14.94 37.68
C LYS A 42 -12.50 14.89 36.16
N ARG A 43 -13.20 15.88 35.58
CA ARG A 43 -13.38 15.96 34.13
C ARG A 43 -12.08 16.26 33.40
N ILE A 44 -11.24 17.14 33.95
CA ILE A 44 -9.92 17.46 33.41
C ILE A 44 -9.05 16.20 33.44
N ASP A 45 -8.99 15.49 34.57
CA ASP A 45 -8.23 14.25 34.70
C ASP A 45 -8.70 13.16 33.74
N PHE A 46 -10.01 12.97 33.61
CA PHE A 46 -10.56 12.01 32.67
C PHE A 46 -10.21 12.36 31.22
N SER A 47 -10.32 13.64 30.86
CA SER A 47 -9.94 14.12 29.53
C SER A 47 -8.43 13.98 29.28
N ALA A 48 -7.59 14.29 30.26
CA ALA A 48 -6.15 14.14 30.18
C ALA A 48 -5.75 12.68 29.95
N ARG A 49 -6.37 11.73 30.67
CA ARG A 49 -6.17 10.29 30.46
C ARG A 49 -6.59 9.85 29.06
N GLN A 50 -7.74 10.33 28.56
CA GLN A 50 -8.15 10.03 27.18
C GLN A 50 -7.13 10.52 26.15
N GLN A 51 -6.58 11.73 26.33
CA GLN A 51 -5.54 12.24 25.45
C GLN A 51 -4.26 11.41 25.52
N GLU A 52 -3.89 10.92 26.70
CA GLU A 52 -2.72 10.05 26.86
C GLU A 52 -2.91 8.73 26.12
N HIS A 53 -4.06 8.06 26.27
CA HIS A 53 -4.37 6.85 25.52
C HIS A 53 -4.33 7.07 24.02
N ALA A 54 -4.95 8.14 23.51
CA ALA A 54 -4.93 8.47 22.10
C ALA A 54 -3.49 8.73 21.59
N LYS A 55 -2.64 9.39 22.39
CA LYS A 55 -1.23 9.60 22.04
C LYS A 55 -0.46 8.29 21.94
N LEU A 56 -0.70 7.35 22.86
CA LEU A 56 -0.08 6.02 22.82
C LEU A 56 -0.50 5.24 21.58
N GLU A 57 -1.80 5.22 21.25
CA GLU A 57 -2.31 4.58 20.03
C GLU A 57 -1.70 5.21 18.77
N VAL A 58 -1.58 6.54 18.72
CA VAL A 58 -0.96 7.24 17.58
C VAL A 58 0.52 6.87 17.45
N GLU A 59 1.26 6.74 18.54
CA GLU A 59 2.67 6.35 18.48
C GLU A 59 2.84 4.88 18.03
N GLU A 60 1.97 3.98 18.48
CA GLU A 60 1.93 2.59 18.01
C GLU A 60 1.63 2.54 16.49
N LEU A 61 0.62 3.27 16.04
CA LEU A 61 0.28 3.39 14.61
C LEU A 61 1.44 3.97 13.81
N ARG A 62 2.13 4.98 14.34
CA ARG A 62 3.28 5.60 13.69
C ARG A 62 4.41 4.61 13.48
N ALA A 63 4.74 3.82 14.51
CA ALA A 63 5.72 2.74 14.40
C ALA A 63 5.28 1.69 13.36
N GLY A 64 3.99 1.33 13.35
CA GLY A 64 3.39 0.42 12.37
C GLY A 64 3.53 0.92 10.93
N ILE A 65 3.20 2.18 10.67
CA ILE A 65 3.29 2.82 9.35
C ILE A 65 4.74 2.85 8.86
N ILE A 66 5.70 3.17 9.73
CA ILE A 66 7.13 3.15 9.37
C ILE A 66 7.56 1.74 8.94
N GLY A 67 7.15 0.71 9.69
CA GLY A 67 7.43 -0.69 9.35
C GLY A 67 6.82 -1.12 8.01
N VAL A 68 5.61 -0.68 7.71
CA VAL A 68 4.98 -0.91 6.39
C VAL A 68 5.77 -0.19 5.29
N GLY A 69 6.14 1.08 5.50
CA GLY A 69 6.93 1.85 4.53
C GLY A 69 8.27 1.17 4.20
N GLN A 70 8.97 0.66 5.21
CA GLN A 70 10.21 -0.10 5.00
C GLN A 70 10.00 -1.37 4.17
N ARG A 71 8.93 -2.12 4.43
CA ARG A 71 8.59 -3.33 3.64
C ARG A 71 8.24 -2.98 2.20
N VAL A 72 7.52 -1.88 1.98
CA VAL A 72 7.21 -1.39 0.62
C VAL A 72 8.48 -1.03 -0.14
N LEU A 73 9.42 -0.30 0.48
CA LEU A 73 10.71 0.02 -0.13
C LEU A 73 11.54 -1.24 -0.45
N GLN A 74 11.54 -2.23 0.45
CA GLN A 74 12.19 -3.52 0.20
C GLN A 74 11.56 -4.26 -1.00
N LEU A 75 10.22 -4.30 -1.06
CA LEU A 75 9.51 -4.90 -2.19
C LEU A 75 9.82 -4.17 -3.50
N GLU A 76 9.81 -2.84 -3.49
CA GLU A 76 10.17 -2.03 -4.66
C GLU A 76 11.58 -2.35 -5.14
N SER A 77 12.57 -2.36 -4.24
CA SER A 77 13.96 -2.69 -4.59
C SER A 77 14.10 -4.11 -5.16
N THR A 78 13.37 -5.07 -4.60
CA THR A 78 13.37 -6.47 -5.07
C THR A 78 12.74 -6.58 -6.45
N LEU A 79 11.63 -5.87 -6.69
CA LEU A 79 10.99 -5.79 -8.00
C LEU A 79 11.90 -5.14 -9.05
N THR A 80 12.59 -4.05 -8.70
CA THR A 80 13.56 -3.42 -9.59
C THR A 80 14.69 -4.38 -9.95
N GLN A 81 15.21 -5.12 -8.96
CA GLN A 81 16.26 -6.11 -9.19
C GLN A 81 15.80 -7.26 -10.08
N LEU A 82 14.60 -7.80 -9.83
CA LEU A 82 13.97 -8.82 -10.66
C LEU A 82 13.75 -8.34 -12.10
N ASN A 83 13.27 -7.10 -12.27
CA ASN A 83 13.04 -6.52 -13.59
C ASN A 83 14.36 -6.33 -14.35
N ASN A 84 15.41 -5.88 -13.68
CA ASN A 84 16.74 -5.77 -14.27
C ASN A 84 17.30 -7.14 -14.67
N GLN A 85 17.15 -8.15 -13.82
CA GLN A 85 17.55 -9.53 -14.14
C GLN A 85 16.78 -10.10 -15.33
N LEU A 86 15.46 -9.89 -15.36
CA LEU A 86 14.62 -10.32 -16.47
C LEU A 86 15.05 -9.63 -17.77
N SER A 87 15.30 -8.32 -17.71
CA SER A 87 15.77 -7.53 -18.84
C SER A 87 17.13 -7.98 -19.35
N SER A 88 18.07 -8.34 -18.47
CA SER A 88 19.36 -8.89 -18.88
C SER A 88 19.22 -10.27 -19.53
N SER A 89 18.40 -11.15 -18.96
CA SER A 89 18.16 -12.49 -19.51
C SER A 89 17.47 -12.42 -20.87
N LEU A 90 16.54 -11.48 -21.06
CA LEU A 90 15.89 -11.23 -22.35
C LEU A 90 16.89 -10.74 -23.40
N ARG A 91 17.81 -9.84 -23.03
CA ARG A 91 18.88 -9.41 -23.94
C ARG A 91 19.79 -10.57 -24.33
N GLU A 92 20.21 -11.38 -23.36
CA GLU A 92 21.06 -12.55 -23.64
C GLU A 92 20.36 -13.56 -24.57
N LEU A 93 19.06 -13.81 -24.35
CA LEU A 93 18.26 -14.66 -25.22
C LEU A 93 18.12 -14.06 -26.63
N SER A 94 17.88 -12.75 -26.73
CA SER A 94 17.83 -12.04 -28.02
C SER A 94 19.15 -12.14 -28.77
N ASP A 95 20.27 -11.92 -28.10
CA ASP A 95 21.62 -12.00 -28.69
C ASP A 95 21.91 -13.44 -29.17
N LYS A 96 21.56 -14.45 -28.36
CA LYS A 96 21.65 -15.87 -28.75
C LYS A 96 20.77 -16.18 -29.95
N GLN A 97 19.55 -15.66 -29.99
CA GLN A 97 18.63 -15.85 -31.10
C GLN A 97 19.18 -15.24 -32.38
N GLN A 98 19.71 -14.01 -32.32
CA GLN A 98 20.36 -13.36 -33.45
C GLN A 98 21.61 -14.13 -33.92
N ALA A 99 22.42 -14.64 -32.99
CA ALA A 99 23.57 -15.47 -33.33
C ALA A 99 23.16 -16.80 -34.00
N MET A 100 22.10 -17.45 -33.52
CA MET A 100 21.55 -18.66 -34.16
C MET A 100 21.00 -18.35 -35.57
N GLU A 101 20.29 -17.24 -35.75
CA GLU A 101 19.80 -16.80 -37.06
C GLU A 101 20.91 -16.49 -38.07
N MET A 102 22.10 -16.12 -37.59
CA MET A 102 23.30 -15.91 -38.42
C MET A 102 24.08 -17.20 -38.67
N THR A 103 24.01 -18.19 -37.77
CA THR A 103 24.78 -19.45 -37.87
C THR A 103 24.16 -20.42 -38.88
N ASP A 104 22.88 -20.27 -39.19
CA ASP A 104 22.18 -21.20 -40.08
C ASP A 104 21.43 -20.50 -41.24
N PRO A 105 22.16 -19.84 -42.15
CA PRO A 105 21.58 -19.30 -43.39
C PRO A 105 21.05 -20.42 -44.29
N GLU A 106 21.65 -21.61 -44.25
CA GLU A 106 21.24 -22.77 -45.03
C GLU A 106 19.85 -23.28 -44.63
N SER A 107 19.51 -23.38 -43.33
CA SER A 107 18.15 -23.79 -42.94
C SER A 107 17.05 -22.81 -43.34
N LYS A 108 17.36 -21.51 -43.53
CA LYS A 108 16.43 -20.55 -44.14
C LYS A 108 16.17 -20.91 -45.61
N ILE A 109 17.18 -21.35 -46.34
CA ILE A 109 17.03 -21.83 -47.73
C ILE A 109 16.18 -23.10 -47.76
N TYR A 110 16.47 -24.10 -46.93
CA TYR A 110 15.69 -25.35 -46.89
C TYR A 110 14.25 -25.13 -46.41
N SER A 111 14.02 -24.27 -45.41
CA SER A 111 12.66 -23.95 -44.92
C SER A 111 11.85 -23.14 -45.94
N ARG A 112 12.49 -22.24 -46.71
CA ARG A 112 11.88 -21.55 -47.85
C ARG A 112 11.54 -22.54 -48.97
N ALA A 113 12.49 -23.39 -49.37
CA ALA A 113 12.28 -24.43 -50.38
C ALA A 113 11.11 -25.35 -50.00
N MET A 114 11.06 -25.82 -48.75
CA MET A 114 9.96 -26.68 -48.27
C MET A 114 8.58 -25.99 -48.32
N LYS A 115 8.50 -24.67 -48.07
CA LYS A 115 7.25 -23.91 -48.26
C LYS A 115 6.85 -23.82 -49.73
N MET A 116 7.81 -23.63 -50.64
CA MET A 116 7.55 -23.62 -52.08
C MET A 116 7.05 -24.99 -52.56
N VAL A 117 7.63 -26.10 -52.08
CA VAL A 117 7.13 -27.46 -52.34
C VAL A 117 5.67 -27.61 -51.88
N GLN A 118 5.32 -27.11 -50.69
CA GLN A 118 3.96 -27.19 -50.15
C GLN A 118 2.94 -26.38 -50.97
N LEU A 119 3.37 -25.24 -51.52
CA LEU A 119 2.56 -24.41 -52.41
C LEU A 119 2.45 -24.98 -53.83
N GLY A 120 3.16 -26.07 -54.13
CA GLY A 120 3.12 -26.76 -55.41
C GLY A 120 4.04 -26.17 -56.48
N ALA A 121 5.07 -25.43 -56.08
CA ALA A 121 6.14 -25.03 -56.99
C ALA A 121 6.81 -26.26 -57.61
N ASP A 122 7.29 -26.13 -58.84
CA ASP A 122 7.91 -27.25 -59.58
C ASP A 122 9.39 -27.44 -59.19
N LEU A 123 9.94 -28.63 -59.46
CA LEU A 123 11.31 -28.98 -59.06
C LEU A 123 12.35 -27.99 -59.61
N ASP A 124 12.23 -27.61 -60.88
CA ASP A 124 13.14 -26.66 -61.55
C ASP A 124 13.04 -25.25 -60.97
N GLU A 125 11.86 -24.85 -60.50
CA GLU A 125 11.63 -23.54 -59.88
C GLU A 125 12.33 -23.43 -58.52
N ILE A 126 12.27 -24.48 -57.72
CA ILE A 126 12.91 -24.53 -56.40
C ILE A 126 14.44 -24.59 -56.52
N MET A 127 14.97 -25.38 -57.45
CA MET A 127 16.41 -25.41 -57.73
C MET A 127 16.93 -24.02 -58.11
N ARG A 128 16.18 -23.28 -58.93
CA ARG A 128 16.59 -21.95 -59.40
C ARG A 128 16.46 -20.87 -58.34
N GLU A 129 15.38 -20.87 -57.57
CA GLU A 129 15.05 -19.80 -56.61
C GLU A 129 15.72 -19.99 -55.24
N CYS A 130 15.97 -21.24 -54.85
CA CYS A 130 16.65 -21.58 -53.60
C CYS A 130 18.11 -22.03 -53.83
N GLU A 131 18.61 -22.02 -55.07
CA GLU A 131 19.97 -22.43 -55.46
C GLU A 131 20.37 -23.83 -54.97
N LEU A 132 19.39 -24.73 -54.83
CA LEU A 132 19.60 -26.08 -54.32
C LEU A 132 20.03 -27.05 -55.43
N PRO A 133 20.99 -27.95 -55.16
CA PRO A 133 21.31 -29.08 -56.03
C PRO A 133 20.07 -29.96 -56.27
N ARG A 134 19.99 -30.54 -57.48
CA ARG A 134 18.87 -31.40 -57.89
C ARG A 134 18.57 -32.52 -56.89
N ALA A 135 19.59 -33.19 -56.37
CA ALA A 135 19.43 -34.29 -55.44
C ALA A 135 18.77 -33.85 -54.11
N GLU A 136 19.05 -32.64 -53.64
CA GLU A 136 18.47 -32.09 -52.41
C GLU A 136 17.03 -31.62 -52.63
N ALA A 137 16.77 -30.99 -53.77
CA ALA A 137 15.41 -30.62 -54.15
C ALA A 137 14.51 -31.87 -54.29
N GLU A 138 14.98 -32.92 -54.98
CA GLU A 138 14.25 -34.19 -55.13
C GLU A 138 13.98 -34.86 -53.77
N LEU A 139 14.93 -34.81 -52.83
CA LEU A 139 14.75 -35.31 -51.47
C LEU A 139 13.60 -34.57 -50.74
N LEU A 140 13.52 -33.24 -50.85
CA LEU A 140 12.46 -32.44 -50.21
C LEU A 140 11.07 -32.78 -50.77
N PHE A 141 10.93 -33.00 -52.07
CA PHE A 141 9.68 -33.44 -52.70
C PHE A 141 9.24 -34.81 -52.19
N ASN A 142 10.17 -35.78 -52.16
CA ASN A 142 9.90 -37.13 -51.68
C ASN A 142 9.48 -37.14 -50.21
N LEU A 143 10.18 -36.36 -49.37
CA LEU A 143 9.84 -36.20 -47.95
C LEU A 143 8.45 -35.60 -47.76
N HIS A 144 8.08 -34.60 -48.56
CA HIS A 144 6.75 -34.00 -48.50
C HIS A 144 5.66 -34.96 -48.99
N GLN A 145 5.91 -35.71 -50.05
CA GLN A 145 4.98 -36.72 -50.57
C GLN A 145 4.75 -37.84 -49.55
N GLN A 146 5.80 -38.32 -48.88
CA GLN A 146 5.69 -39.30 -47.81
C GLN A 146 4.86 -38.77 -46.62
N LYS A 147 5.04 -37.49 -46.25
CA LYS A 147 4.25 -36.84 -45.20
C LYS A 147 2.77 -36.64 -45.58
N ARG A 148 2.45 -36.57 -46.88
CA ARG A 148 1.07 -36.46 -47.40
C ARG A 148 0.34 -37.81 -47.49
N GLN A 149 1.08 -38.92 -47.39
CA GLN A 149 0.57 -40.30 -47.45
C GLN A 149 0.31 -40.91 -46.06
N LEU A 150 0.70 -40.21 -44.99
CA LEU A 150 0.33 -40.46 -43.59
C LEU A 150 -0.84 -39.55 -43.20
#